data_AF-A7T5G4-F1
#
_entry.id   AF-A7T5G4-F1
#
_cell.length_a   1.000
_cell.length_b   1.000
_cell.length_c   1.000
_cell.angle_alpha   90.00
_cell.angle_beta   90.00
_cell.angle_gamma   90.00
#
_symmetry.space_group_name_H-M   'P 1'
#
loop_
_entity.id
_entity.type
_entity.pdbx_description
1 polymer ?
#
loop_
_entity_poly.entity_id
_entity_poly.type
_entity_poly.pdbx_seq_one_letter_code
_entity_poly.pdbx_strand_id
1 'polypeptide(L)'
;MFELLQVDVYAGFLHDAVLLYALALNSTLAAGGNITDGRTVARHMMNRSFVGVTGEVFIDENGDRTVAFQLRNHQNRSLVKIANYFRVTDTLEILNNTIVWPGGGTNPPLGRPECGFDNELCTPAEIWKTIVYVLVPVMVLILIFMSFAFFLRKRSFEAALHNDMWKIKAEDVQFTKKVLGGSFQSKRSMLSSNGDLASNFSNVLTDEQRKEQIFTTVAFYKSTLVAVKKLRKTHVYLDRTVLLELKEVRDIQHPNINPFIGACVDTPNIWILTQYCNKGSLQV
;
A
#
# COMPACT_ATOMS: atom_id res chain seq x y z
N MET A 1 36.60 74.94 -24.57
CA MET A 1 36.14 74.04 -23.50
C MET A 1 37.30 73.10 -23.22
N PHE A 2 38.07 73.36 -22.16
CA PHE A 2 39.17 72.48 -21.79
C PHE A 2 38.56 71.22 -21.17
N GLU A 3 38.74 70.07 -21.83
CA GLU A 3 38.59 68.79 -21.15
C GLU A 3 39.58 68.79 -19.99
N LEU A 4 39.06 68.70 -18.76
CA LEU A 4 39.87 68.36 -17.61
C LEU A 4 40.49 67.00 -17.92
N LEU A 5 41.78 66.99 -18.25
CA LEU A 5 42.57 65.77 -18.38
C LEU A 5 42.45 65.01 -17.06
N GLN A 6 41.66 63.95 -17.08
CA GLN A 6 41.48 63.09 -15.92
C GLN A 6 42.80 62.35 -15.71
N VAL A 7 43.50 62.68 -14.62
CA VAL A 7 44.75 62.00 -14.25
C VAL A 7 44.41 60.53 -13.98
N ASP A 8 45.22 59.64 -14.58
CA ASP A 8 45.07 58.21 -14.37
C ASP A 8 45.25 57.87 -12.88
N VAL A 9 44.37 57.03 -12.35
CA VAL A 9 44.45 56.54 -10.96
C VAL A 9 45.80 55.86 -10.69
N TYR A 10 46.41 55.22 -11.69
CA TYR A 10 47.73 54.60 -11.58
C TYR A 10 48.85 55.60 -11.34
N ALA A 11 48.70 56.86 -11.76
CA ALA A 11 49.69 57.90 -11.47
C ALA A 11 49.79 58.16 -9.95
N GLY A 12 48.66 58.10 -9.24
CA GLY A 12 48.64 58.21 -7.77
C GLY A 12 49.33 57.04 -7.09
N PHE A 13 49.14 55.82 -7.59
CA PHE A 13 49.82 54.63 -7.06
C PHE A 13 51.34 54.69 -7.28
N LEU A 14 51.78 55.15 -8.46
CA LEU A 14 53.20 55.33 -8.74
C LEU A 14 53.83 56.41 -7.83
N HIS A 15 53.12 57.53 -7.64
CA HIS A 15 53.54 58.57 -6.70
C HIS A 15 53.77 57.99 -5.29
N ASP A 16 52.81 57.22 -4.78
CA ASP A 16 52.89 56.66 -3.44
C ASP A 16 53.98 55.59 -3.30
N ALA A 17 54.25 54.82 -4.37
CA ALA A 17 55.35 53.88 -4.41
C ALA A 17 56.73 54.57 -4.32
N VAL A 18 56.91 55.70 -5.04
CA VAL A 18 58.14 56.50 -4.96
C VAL A 18 58.29 57.13 -3.58
N LEU A 19 57.19 57.62 -2.99
CA LEU A 19 57.18 58.16 -1.63
C LEU A 19 57.56 57.10 -0.59
N LEU A 20 57.01 55.88 -0.69
CA LEU A 20 57.38 54.73 0.15
C LEU A 20 58.88 54.43 0.05
N TYR A 21 59.42 54.40 -1.16
CA TYR A 21 60.86 54.22 -1.37
C TYR A 21 61.69 55.32 -0.70
N ALA A 22 61.33 56.58 -0.89
CA ALA A 22 62.04 57.70 -0.28
C ALA A 22 62.00 57.64 1.26
N LEU A 23 60.84 57.29 1.83
CA LEU A 23 60.66 57.12 3.27
C LEU A 23 61.50 55.97 3.83
N ALA A 24 61.55 54.82 3.15
CA ALA A 24 62.34 53.68 3.55
C ALA A 24 63.85 53.93 3.41
N LEU A 25 64.27 54.59 2.33
CA LEU A 25 65.66 54.97 2.11
C LEU A 25 66.14 55.97 3.17
N ASN A 26 65.32 56.96 3.51
CA ASN A 26 65.61 57.92 4.57
C ASN A 26 65.79 57.21 5.92
N SER A 27 64.89 56.28 6.28
CA SER A 27 65.05 55.45 7.49
C SER A 27 66.33 54.61 7.47
N THR A 28 66.71 54.08 6.31
CA THR A 28 67.95 53.30 6.14
C THR A 28 69.20 54.16 6.36
N LEU A 29 69.24 55.36 5.76
CA LEU A 29 70.35 56.31 5.90
C LEU A 29 70.47 56.85 7.32
N ALA A 30 69.33 57.13 7.99
CA ALA A 30 69.31 57.56 9.38
C ALA A 30 69.87 56.50 10.34
N ALA A 31 69.77 55.22 9.98
CA ALA A 31 70.36 54.11 10.71
C ALA A 31 71.84 53.82 10.35
N GLY A 32 72.46 54.65 9.48
CA GLY A 32 73.84 54.46 9.01
C GLY A 32 74.00 53.40 7.92
N GLY A 33 72.90 52.96 7.30
CA GLY A 33 72.91 52.00 6.19
C GLY A 33 73.36 52.61 4.86
N ASN A 34 73.57 51.76 3.86
CA ASN A 34 74.00 52.16 2.51
C ASN A 34 72.82 52.12 1.52
N ILE A 35 72.80 53.07 0.57
CA ILE A 35 71.81 53.14 -0.51
C ILE A 35 71.80 51.91 -1.42
N THR A 36 72.92 51.18 -1.51
CA THR A 36 73.05 49.97 -2.34
C THR A 36 72.51 48.72 -1.67
N ASP A 37 72.20 48.76 -0.37
CA ASP A 37 71.59 47.62 0.35
C ASP A 37 70.07 47.60 0.16
N GLY A 38 69.65 47.16 -1.02
CA GLY A 38 68.23 47.06 -1.36
C GLY A 38 67.43 46.15 -0.43
N ARG A 39 68.07 45.19 0.24
CA ARG A 39 67.39 44.30 1.18
C ARG A 39 67.00 45.05 2.45
N THR A 40 67.90 45.86 2.98
CA THR A 40 67.59 46.69 4.17
C THR A 40 66.58 47.78 3.83
N VAL A 41 66.71 48.43 2.67
CA VAL A 41 65.69 49.39 2.20
C VAL A 41 64.31 48.73 2.08
N ALA A 42 64.21 47.55 1.46
CA ALA A 42 62.94 46.83 1.34
C ALA A 42 62.33 46.45 2.69
N ARG A 43 63.14 46.05 3.69
CA ARG A 43 62.64 45.78 5.05
C ARG A 43 62.04 47.03 5.71
N HIS A 44 62.60 48.20 5.47
CA HIS A 44 62.05 49.48 5.97
C HIS A 44 60.78 49.94 5.24
N MET A 45 60.38 49.26 4.16
CA MET A 45 59.09 49.49 3.48
C MET A 45 57.95 48.65 4.08
N MET A 46 58.25 47.48 4.66
CA MET A 46 57.27 46.53 5.22
C MET A 46 56.72 47.01 6.56
N ASN A 47 55.51 46.58 6.90
CA ASN A 47 54.79 46.90 8.14
C ASN A 47 54.83 48.42 8.45
N ARG A 48 54.47 49.23 7.46
CA ARG A 48 54.60 50.69 7.51
C ARG A 48 53.35 51.36 6.99
N SER A 49 52.88 52.38 7.72
CA SER A 49 51.84 53.30 7.26
C SER A 49 52.43 54.65 6.85
N PHE A 50 51.81 55.30 5.88
CA PHE A 50 52.07 56.68 5.49
C PHE A 50 50.87 57.28 4.76
N VAL A 51 50.83 58.61 4.64
CA VAL A 51 49.79 59.32 3.87
C VAL A 51 50.35 59.63 2.49
N GLY A 52 49.76 59.01 1.47
CA GLY A 52 50.03 59.27 0.06
C GLY A 52 48.96 60.13 -0.61
N VAL A 53 49.11 60.37 -1.91
CA VAL A 53 48.10 61.08 -2.70
C VAL A 53 46.83 60.25 -2.89
N THR A 54 46.93 58.92 -2.78
CA THR A 54 45.77 58.02 -2.81
C THR A 54 45.10 57.81 -1.45
N GLY A 55 45.54 58.55 -0.42
CA GLY A 55 45.04 58.46 0.95
C GLY A 55 46.00 57.72 1.87
N GLU A 56 45.47 57.14 2.94
CA GLU A 56 46.25 56.34 3.87
C GLU A 56 46.72 55.05 3.19
N VAL A 57 48.03 54.80 3.25
CA VAL A 57 48.68 53.62 2.68
C VAL A 57 49.28 52.83 3.81
N PHE A 58 48.99 51.53 3.85
CA PHE A 58 49.64 50.58 4.74
C PHE A 58 50.23 49.45 3.91
N ILE A 59 51.51 49.19 4.13
CA ILE A 59 52.23 48.03 3.58
C ILE A 59 52.33 47.00 4.69
N ASP A 60 51.86 45.78 4.43
CA ASP A 60 51.85 44.71 5.41
C ASP A 60 53.25 44.08 5.62
N GLU A 61 53.30 43.04 6.44
CA GLU A 61 54.54 42.32 6.75
C GLU A 61 55.12 41.55 5.56
N ASN A 62 54.31 41.25 4.54
CA ASN A 62 54.74 40.58 3.32
C ASN A 62 55.25 41.57 2.26
N GLY A 63 55.07 42.88 2.49
CA GLY A 63 55.40 43.93 1.53
C GLY A 63 54.24 44.28 0.59
N ASP A 64 53.04 43.80 0.86
CA ASP A 64 51.86 44.07 0.05
C ASP A 64 51.09 45.28 0.56
N ARG A 65 50.63 46.12 -0.36
CA ARG A 65 49.76 47.25 -0.01
C ARG A 65 48.38 46.72 0.38
N THR A 66 47.95 47.04 1.60
CA THR A 66 46.62 46.69 2.08
C THR A 66 45.54 47.43 1.32
N VAL A 67 44.48 46.69 0.97
CA VAL A 67 43.38 47.18 0.13
C VAL A 67 42.40 48.07 0.90
N ALA A 68 41.93 49.12 0.23
CA ALA A 68 40.76 49.88 0.64
C ALA A 68 39.73 49.84 -0.49
N PHE A 69 38.49 49.50 -0.17
CA PHE A 69 37.40 49.40 -1.15
C PHE A 69 36.44 50.58 -1.01
N GLN A 70 35.92 51.05 -2.13
CA GLN A 70 34.82 52.01 -2.18
C GLN A 70 33.60 51.32 -2.77
N LEU A 71 32.51 51.28 -2.03
CA LEU A 71 31.22 50.82 -2.51
C LEU A 71 30.46 51.99 -3.14
N ARG A 72 29.98 51.80 -4.36
CA ARG A 72 29.20 52.80 -5.11
C ARG A 72 27.83 52.25 -5.48
N ASN A 73 26.80 53.07 -5.35
CA ASN A 73 25.44 52.74 -5.73
C ASN A 73 25.03 53.61 -6.93
N HIS A 74 24.35 53.00 -7.90
CA HIS A 74 23.92 53.68 -9.11
C HIS A 74 22.57 54.36 -8.87
N GLN A 75 22.58 55.69 -8.80
CA GLN A 75 21.42 56.52 -8.50
C GLN A 75 21.29 57.61 -9.57
N ASN A 76 20.11 57.76 -10.18
CA ASN A 76 19.81 58.81 -11.17
C ASN A 76 20.88 58.95 -12.27
N ARG A 77 21.30 57.82 -12.88
CA ARG A 77 22.34 57.76 -13.93
C ARG A 77 23.74 58.18 -13.48
N SER A 78 23.99 58.24 -12.16
CA SER A 78 25.27 58.59 -11.57
C SER A 78 25.73 57.54 -10.55
N LEU A 79 27.03 57.41 -10.37
CA LEU A 79 27.60 56.54 -9.33
C LEU A 79 27.90 57.37 -8.08
N VAL A 80 27.16 57.10 -7.01
CA VAL A 80 27.30 57.77 -5.72
C VAL A 80 28.06 56.83 -4.78
N LYS A 81 29.08 57.33 -4.07
CA LYS A 81 29.78 56.56 -3.05
C LYS A 81 28.87 56.38 -1.83
N ILE A 82 28.78 55.16 -1.32
CA ILE A 82 27.88 54.82 -0.19
C ILE A 82 28.62 54.20 1.00
N ALA A 83 29.79 53.61 0.79
CA ALA A 83 30.60 53.11 1.89
C ALA A 83 32.08 53.04 1.52
N ASN A 84 32.94 53.11 2.52
CA ASN A 84 34.35 52.76 2.43
C ASN A 84 34.61 51.54 3.31
N TYR A 85 35.46 50.63 2.84
CA TYR A 85 35.96 49.53 3.65
C TYR A 85 37.48 49.60 3.72
N PHE A 86 38.01 49.61 4.94
CA PHE A 86 39.44 49.65 5.22
C PHE A 86 39.87 48.31 5.81
N ARG A 87 40.71 47.57 5.08
CA ARG A 87 41.16 46.25 5.52
C ARG A 87 42.10 46.31 6.74
N VAL A 88 42.83 47.41 6.93
CA VAL A 88 43.76 47.59 8.06
C VAL A 88 43.02 47.57 9.40
N THR A 89 41.92 48.32 9.47
CA THR A 89 41.09 48.48 10.67
C THR A 89 39.91 47.52 10.72
N ASP A 90 39.67 46.78 9.63
CA ASP A 90 38.48 45.96 9.39
C ASP A 90 37.16 46.74 9.58
N THR A 91 37.17 48.02 9.20
CA THR A 91 36.02 48.91 9.38
C THR A 91 35.27 49.13 8.07
N LEU A 92 33.95 48.95 8.13
CA LEU A 92 33.01 49.39 7.09
C LEU A 92 32.37 50.71 7.52
N GLU A 93 32.77 51.79 6.87
CA GLU A 93 32.20 53.12 7.06
C GLU A 93 31.05 53.33 6.09
N ILE A 94 29.82 53.24 6.58
CA ILE A 94 28.62 53.58 5.81
C ILE A 94 28.50 55.10 5.77
N LEU A 95 28.51 55.67 4.56
CA LEU A 95 28.28 57.10 4.37
C LEU A 95 26.78 57.40 4.53
N ASN A 96 26.42 58.62 4.93
CA ASN A 96 25.02 59.07 5.11
C ASN A 96 24.25 59.21 3.78
N ASN A 97 24.38 58.23 2.89
CA ASN A 97 23.70 58.13 1.61
C ASN A 97 22.80 56.90 1.62
N THR A 98 21.53 57.09 1.33
CA THR A 98 20.56 56.00 1.24
C THR A 98 20.89 55.10 0.05
N ILE A 99 20.93 53.78 0.27
CA ILE A 99 21.10 52.80 -0.80
C ILE A 99 19.78 52.67 -1.54
N VAL A 100 19.80 52.88 -2.85
CA VAL A 100 18.63 52.71 -3.72
C VAL A 100 18.75 51.38 -4.45
N TRP A 101 17.73 50.55 -4.28
CA TRP A 101 17.59 49.28 -4.97
C TRP A 101 16.69 49.43 -6.21
N PRO A 102 16.78 48.50 -7.17
CA PRO A 102 15.87 48.47 -8.31
C PRO A 102 14.41 48.55 -7.85
N GLY A 103 13.60 49.36 -8.56
CA GLY A 103 12.21 49.63 -8.18
C GLY A 103 12.03 50.79 -7.18
N GLY A 104 13.11 51.47 -6.77
CA GLY A 104 13.06 52.64 -5.90
C GLY A 104 12.96 52.32 -4.40
N GLY A 105 13.06 51.03 -4.03
CA GLY A 105 13.11 50.62 -2.64
C GLY A 105 14.43 50.99 -1.96
N THR A 106 14.38 51.21 -0.64
CA THR A 106 15.57 51.45 0.21
C THR A 106 16.00 50.20 0.98
N ASN A 107 15.12 49.19 1.05
CA ASN A 107 15.41 47.92 1.70
C ASN A 107 16.10 46.96 0.73
N PRO A 108 17.12 46.21 1.19
CA PRO A 108 17.78 45.21 0.37
C PRO A 108 16.78 44.14 -0.07
N PRO A 109 16.79 43.74 -1.36
CA PRO A 109 15.99 42.62 -1.82
C PRO A 109 16.48 41.34 -1.13
N LEU A 110 15.59 40.35 -1.05
CA LEU A 110 15.96 39.04 -0.58
C LEU A 110 17.06 38.46 -1.48
N GLY A 111 18.07 37.85 -0.87
CA GLY A 111 19.15 37.15 -1.59
C GLY A 111 18.69 35.86 -2.30
N ARG A 112 17.39 35.54 -2.22
CA ARG A 112 16.73 34.39 -2.83
C ARG A 112 15.25 34.70 -3.08
N PRO A 113 14.56 33.98 -3.98
CA PRO A 113 13.11 34.07 -4.13
C PRO A 113 12.37 33.66 -2.85
N GLU A 114 11.13 34.12 -2.66
CA GLU A 114 10.30 33.81 -1.49
C GLU A 114 10.06 32.31 -1.31
N CYS A 115 9.84 31.59 -2.40
CA CYS A 115 9.66 30.13 -2.40
C CYS A 115 10.97 29.33 -2.46
N GLY A 116 12.13 29.98 -2.41
CA GLY A 116 13.41 29.32 -2.70
C GLY A 116 13.68 29.22 -4.21
N PHE A 117 14.87 28.74 -4.58
CA PHE A 117 15.26 28.67 -6.00
C PHE A 117 14.58 27.52 -6.75
N ASP A 118 14.26 26.44 -6.02
CA ASP A 118 13.64 25.21 -6.53
C ASP A 118 12.22 25.03 -5.98
N ASN A 119 11.59 26.12 -5.53
CA ASN A 119 10.28 26.12 -4.88
C ASN A 119 10.23 25.23 -3.61
N GLU A 120 11.38 25.07 -2.95
CA GLU A 120 11.57 24.18 -1.79
C GLU A 120 10.95 24.69 -0.49
N LEU A 121 10.74 26.00 -0.37
CA LEU A 121 10.13 26.62 0.82
C LEU A 121 8.61 26.69 0.71
N CYS A 122 8.09 26.63 -0.52
CA CYS A 122 6.67 26.61 -0.77
C CYS A 122 6.18 25.17 -0.73
N THR A 123 5.09 24.93 -0.01
CA THR A 123 4.54 23.59 0.14
C THR A 123 4.17 23.05 -1.25
N PRO A 124 4.64 21.84 -1.63
CA PRO A 124 4.30 21.29 -2.92
C PRO A 124 2.78 21.14 -3.01
N ALA A 125 2.23 21.59 -4.14
CA ALA A 125 0.79 21.64 -4.38
C ALA A 125 0.10 20.35 -3.93
N GLU A 126 -0.60 20.43 -2.80
CA GLU A 126 -1.59 19.50 -2.28
C GLU A 126 -1.37 18.02 -2.66
N ILE A 127 -0.16 17.49 -2.42
CA ILE A 127 0.20 16.10 -2.76
C ILE A 127 -0.85 15.11 -2.20
N TRP A 128 -1.42 15.43 -1.03
CA TRP A 128 -2.48 14.65 -0.41
C TRP A 128 -3.75 14.54 -1.27
N LYS A 129 -4.09 15.56 -2.08
CA LYS A 129 -5.24 15.49 -3.01
C LYS A 129 -4.99 14.44 -4.09
N THR A 130 -3.80 14.39 -4.67
CA THR A 130 -3.43 13.38 -5.67
C THR A 130 -3.46 11.97 -5.08
N ILE A 131 -2.96 11.81 -3.85
CA ILE A 131 -2.99 10.54 -3.12
C ILE A 131 -4.44 10.08 -2.91
N VAL A 132 -5.34 10.97 -2.48
CA VAL A 132 -6.76 10.66 -2.24
C VAL A 132 -7.49 10.31 -3.55
N TYR A 133 -7.28 11.09 -4.63
CA TYR A 133 -7.93 10.84 -5.92
C TYR A 133 -7.53 9.51 -6.57
N VAL A 134 -6.36 8.97 -6.24
CA VAL A 134 -5.90 7.67 -6.78
C VAL A 134 -6.24 6.50 -5.86
N LEU A 135 -6.02 6.61 -4.54
CA LEU A 135 -6.23 5.49 -3.61
C LEU A 135 -7.70 5.11 -3.42
N VAL A 136 -8.59 6.10 -3.32
CA VAL A 136 -10.03 5.87 -3.08
C VAL A 136 -10.67 5.03 -4.20
N PRO A 137 -10.54 5.37 -5.50
CA PRO A 137 -11.15 4.55 -6.56
C PRO A 137 -10.54 3.15 -6.66
N VAL A 138 -9.24 2.99 -6.40
CA VAL A 138 -8.59 1.66 -6.39
C VAL A 138 -9.18 0.78 -5.29
N MET A 139 -9.36 1.34 -4.08
CA MET A 139 -9.99 0.62 -2.97
C MET A 139 -11.43 0.22 -3.28
N VAL A 140 -12.21 1.12 -3.90
CA VAL A 140 -13.60 0.82 -4.31
C VAL A 140 -13.63 -0.29 -5.35
N LEU A 141 -12.74 -0.29 -6.34
CA LEU A 141 -12.65 -1.36 -7.35
C LEU A 141 -12.32 -2.72 -6.73
N ILE A 142 -11.41 -2.76 -5.76
CA ILE A 142 -11.07 -4.00 -5.03
C ILE A 142 -12.29 -4.51 -4.26
N LEU A 143 -13.06 -3.64 -3.60
CA LEU A 143 -14.27 -4.03 -2.88
C LEU A 143 -15.37 -4.55 -3.82
N ILE A 144 -15.54 -3.93 -4.99
CA ILE A 144 -16.48 -4.41 -6.02
C ILE A 144 -16.05 -5.79 -6.52
N PHE A 145 -14.75 -5.99 -6.80
CA PHE A 145 -14.25 -7.27 -7.27
C PHE A 145 -14.42 -8.38 -6.21
N MET A 146 -14.10 -8.09 -4.95
CA MET A 146 -14.27 -9.03 -3.83
C MET A 146 -15.74 -9.39 -3.60
N SER A 147 -16.65 -8.41 -3.64
CA SER A 147 -18.08 -8.66 -3.48
C SER A 147 -18.66 -9.47 -4.64
N PHE A 148 -18.23 -9.19 -5.88
CA PHE A 148 -18.62 -9.96 -7.05
C PHE A 148 -18.10 -11.41 -6.98
N ALA A 149 -16.83 -11.61 -6.63
CA ALA A 149 -16.27 -12.94 -6.43
C ALA A 149 -17.00 -13.72 -5.33
N PHE A 150 -17.33 -13.07 -4.21
CA PHE A 150 -18.12 -13.67 -3.14
C PHE A 150 -19.54 -14.04 -3.63
N PHE A 151 -20.18 -13.17 -4.41
CA PHE A 151 -21.48 -13.44 -5.00
C PHE A 151 -21.47 -14.65 -5.94
N LEU A 152 -20.46 -14.77 -6.82
CA LEU A 152 -20.30 -15.94 -7.68
C LEU A 152 -20.08 -17.23 -6.87
N ARG A 153 -19.23 -17.18 -5.84
CA ARG A 153 -18.99 -18.32 -4.95
C ARG A 153 -20.27 -18.74 -4.23
N LYS A 154 -21.03 -17.76 -3.69
CA LYS A 154 -22.32 -18.00 -3.03
C LYS A 154 -23.33 -18.64 -3.97
N ARG A 155 -23.47 -18.15 -5.21
CA ARG A 155 -24.36 -18.75 -6.20
C ARG A 155 -23.97 -20.18 -6.55
N SER A 156 -22.68 -20.47 -6.70
CA SER A 156 -22.23 -21.86 -6.95
C SER A 156 -22.59 -22.80 -5.80
N PHE A 157 -22.49 -22.31 -4.56
CA PHE A 157 -22.84 -23.08 -3.36
C PHE A 157 -24.34 -23.30 -3.23
N GLU A 158 -25.16 -22.28 -3.48
CA GLU A 158 -26.63 -22.39 -3.49
C GLU A 158 -27.12 -23.30 -4.62
N ALA A 159 -26.53 -23.23 -5.82
CA ALA A 159 -26.82 -24.15 -6.92
C ALA A 159 -26.46 -25.60 -6.57
N ALA A 160 -25.33 -25.82 -5.88
CA ALA A 160 -24.95 -27.14 -5.40
C ALA A 160 -25.83 -27.67 -4.24
N LEU A 161 -26.51 -26.80 -3.49
CA LEU A 161 -27.44 -27.17 -2.43
C LEU A 161 -28.81 -27.61 -3.00
N HIS A 162 -29.28 -26.94 -4.04
CA HIS A 162 -30.56 -27.25 -4.72
C HIS A 162 -30.47 -28.44 -5.68
N ASN A 163 -29.28 -29.00 -5.90
CA ASN A 163 -29.17 -30.26 -6.62
C ASN A 163 -29.67 -31.39 -5.70
N ASP A 164 -30.92 -31.80 -5.91
CA ASP A 164 -31.70 -32.78 -5.14
C ASP A 164 -31.14 -34.21 -5.21
N MET A 165 -29.82 -34.38 -5.11
CA MET A 165 -29.21 -35.70 -5.20
C MET A 165 -29.75 -36.66 -4.13
N TRP A 166 -30.17 -36.14 -2.97
CA TRP A 166 -30.61 -36.91 -1.79
C TRP A 166 -32.08 -37.34 -1.89
N LYS A 167 -32.84 -36.72 -2.79
CA LYS A 167 -34.26 -37.00 -2.99
C LYS A 167 -34.40 -38.28 -3.82
N ILE A 168 -35.05 -39.26 -3.22
CA ILE A 168 -35.37 -40.53 -3.86
C ILE A 168 -36.85 -40.50 -4.23
N LYS A 169 -37.17 -40.83 -5.48
CA LYS A 169 -38.57 -40.95 -5.90
C LYS A 169 -39.17 -42.25 -5.37
N ALA A 170 -40.45 -42.24 -5.01
CA ALA A 170 -41.13 -43.42 -4.50
C ALA A 170 -41.11 -44.61 -5.47
N GLU A 171 -41.10 -44.33 -6.78
CA GLU A 171 -41.07 -45.32 -7.87
C GLU A 171 -39.78 -46.18 -7.90
N ASP A 172 -38.66 -45.63 -7.41
CA ASP A 172 -37.36 -46.32 -7.41
C ASP A 172 -37.19 -47.31 -6.24
N VAL A 173 -38.16 -47.37 -5.32
CA VAL A 173 -38.08 -48.16 -4.08
C VAL A 173 -38.99 -49.37 -4.16
N GLN A 174 -38.39 -50.56 -4.17
CA GLN A 174 -39.12 -51.83 -4.30
C GLN A 174 -39.19 -52.56 -2.95
N PHE A 175 -40.40 -52.65 -2.38
CA PHE A 175 -40.62 -53.31 -1.09
C PHE A 175 -40.68 -54.83 -1.21
N THR A 176 -40.01 -55.52 -0.28
CA THR A 176 -40.17 -56.98 -0.12
C THR A 176 -41.45 -57.26 0.68
N LYS A 177 -42.39 -58.06 0.16
CA LYS A 177 -43.56 -58.53 0.93
C LYS A 177 -43.09 -59.44 2.08
N LYS A 178 -43.34 -59.06 3.35
CA LYS A 178 -43.12 -59.94 4.51
C LYS A 178 -44.16 -61.08 4.49
N VAL A 179 -43.71 -62.32 4.29
CA VAL A 179 -44.44 -63.51 4.74
C VAL A 179 -44.22 -63.62 6.25
N LEU A 180 -45.14 -63.07 7.04
CA LEU A 180 -45.18 -63.30 8.48
C LEU A 180 -45.70 -64.73 8.70
N GLY A 181 -44.81 -65.64 9.07
CA GLY A 181 -45.15 -66.99 9.49
C GLY A 181 -45.74 -67.00 10.90
N GLY A 182 -47.06 -67.23 10.98
CA GLY A 182 -47.80 -67.55 12.20
C GLY A 182 -49.01 -68.39 11.79
N SER A 183 -48.89 -69.71 11.98
CA SER A 183 -49.81 -70.75 11.53
C SER A 183 -51.24 -70.61 12.06
N PHE A 184 -52.24 -70.55 11.17
CA PHE A 184 -53.49 -71.30 11.26
C PHE A 184 -54.16 -71.32 9.87
N GLN A 185 -54.04 -72.43 9.13
CA GLN A 185 -54.75 -72.66 7.88
C GLN A 185 -56.04 -73.45 8.13
N SER A 186 -57.13 -73.02 7.49
CA SER A 186 -58.11 -73.96 6.91
C SER A 186 -58.84 -73.37 5.69
N LYS A 187 -58.23 -73.65 4.52
CA LYS A 187 -58.77 -74.20 3.26
C LYS A 187 -60.03 -73.62 2.57
N ARG A 188 -59.85 -73.46 1.24
CA ARG A 188 -60.82 -73.37 0.10
C ARG A 188 -61.37 -71.95 -0.14
N SER A 189 -61.36 -71.36 -1.36
CA SER A 189 -61.67 -71.91 -2.69
C SER A 189 -61.26 -70.97 -3.87
N MET A 190 -61.20 -71.58 -5.08
CA MET A 190 -61.44 -71.07 -6.45
C MET A 190 -60.42 -70.22 -7.26
N LEU A 191 -60.13 -70.78 -8.44
CA LEU A 191 -59.67 -70.25 -9.75
C LEU A 191 -60.30 -68.89 -10.11
N SER A 192 -59.79 -68.01 -11.00
CA SER A 192 -58.67 -68.00 -11.96
C SER A 192 -58.58 -66.58 -12.58
N SER A 193 -57.35 -66.08 -12.74
CA SER A 193 -56.81 -65.25 -13.84
C SER A 193 -57.54 -63.98 -14.28
N ASN A 194 -56.97 -62.80 -13.99
CA ASN A 194 -56.02 -62.15 -14.91
C ASN A 194 -55.55 -60.79 -14.38
N GLY A 195 -54.24 -60.57 -14.48
CA GLY A 195 -53.65 -59.25 -14.64
C GLY A 195 -53.18 -58.58 -13.36
N ASP A 196 -52.07 -59.03 -12.77
CA ASP A 196 -51.26 -58.16 -11.92
C ASP A 196 -49.78 -58.50 -12.00
N LEU A 197 -49.02 -57.49 -12.41
CA LEU A 197 -47.60 -57.46 -12.70
C LEU A 197 -46.78 -57.46 -11.40
N ALA A 198 -46.76 -58.57 -10.65
CA ALA A 198 -46.01 -58.62 -9.38
C ALA A 198 -45.63 -60.05 -8.94
N SER A 199 -44.77 -60.75 -9.69
CA SER A 199 -44.32 -62.09 -9.29
C SER A 199 -42.82 -62.42 -9.47
N ASN A 200 -41.94 -61.47 -9.81
CA ASN A 200 -40.51 -61.78 -10.05
C ASN A 200 -39.51 -61.27 -8.99
N PHE A 201 -39.95 -60.78 -7.83
CA PHE A 201 -39.03 -60.24 -6.80
C PHE A 201 -38.76 -61.16 -5.60
N SER A 202 -39.25 -62.40 -5.61
CA SER A 202 -39.03 -63.36 -4.52
C SER A 202 -37.68 -64.10 -4.57
N ASN A 203 -36.86 -63.87 -5.60
CA ASN A 203 -35.66 -64.69 -5.87
C ASN A 203 -34.32 -63.96 -5.61
N VAL A 204 -34.33 -62.77 -5.01
CA VAL A 204 -33.11 -61.95 -4.76
C VAL A 204 -32.53 -62.15 -3.35
N LEU A 205 -33.23 -62.83 -2.45
CA LEU A 205 -32.68 -63.22 -1.16
C LEU A 205 -32.11 -64.64 -1.31
N THR A 206 -30.79 -64.77 -1.19
CA THR A 206 -30.14 -66.08 -1.10
C THR A 206 -30.68 -66.83 0.13
N ASP A 207 -30.83 -68.16 0.03
CA ASP A 207 -31.46 -69.00 1.06
C ASP A 207 -30.75 -68.92 2.44
N GLU A 208 -29.53 -68.37 2.48
CA GLU A 208 -28.80 -68.03 3.70
C GLU A 208 -29.33 -66.78 4.43
N GLN A 209 -29.81 -65.75 3.73
CA GLN A 209 -30.42 -64.57 4.34
C GLN A 209 -31.81 -64.83 4.91
N ARG A 210 -32.44 -65.96 4.55
CA ARG A 210 -33.75 -66.37 5.05
C ARG A 210 -33.73 -66.79 6.52
N LYS A 211 -32.56 -67.13 7.05
CA LYS A 211 -32.34 -67.49 8.47
C LYS A 211 -32.07 -66.28 9.37
N GLU A 212 -31.82 -65.10 8.82
CA GLU A 212 -31.59 -63.88 9.60
C GLU A 212 -32.92 -63.16 9.86
N GLN A 213 -33.22 -62.91 11.13
CA GLN A 213 -34.47 -62.28 11.55
C GLN A 213 -34.52 -60.82 11.05
N ILE A 214 -35.41 -60.51 10.11
CA ILE A 214 -35.55 -59.15 9.57
C ILE A 214 -36.24 -58.24 10.60
N PHE A 215 -35.43 -57.48 11.33
CA PHE A 215 -35.86 -56.61 12.43
C PHE A 215 -36.63 -55.34 12.02
N THR A 216 -36.63 -54.94 10.74
CA THR A 216 -37.30 -53.71 10.28
C THR A 216 -37.96 -53.86 8.90
N THR A 217 -38.54 -52.80 8.35
CA THR A 217 -39.03 -52.78 6.95
C THR A 217 -37.83 -52.58 6.03
N VAL A 218 -37.64 -53.49 5.07
CA VAL A 218 -36.55 -53.43 4.10
C VAL A 218 -37.10 -53.25 2.68
N ALA A 219 -36.31 -52.59 1.83
CA ALA A 219 -36.60 -52.41 0.42
C ALA A 219 -35.30 -52.48 -0.39
N PHE A 220 -35.42 -52.60 -1.71
CA PHE A 220 -34.30 -52.44 -2.63
C PHE A 220 -34.36 -51.06 -3.28
N TYR A 221 -33.23 -50.36 -3.29
CA TYR A 221 -33.00 -49.13 -4.04
C TYR A 221 -31.72 -49.29 -4.86
N LYS A 222 -31.82 -49.17 -6.20
CA LYS A 222 -30.68 -49.35 -7.13
C LYS A 222 -29.83 -50.61 -6.81
N SER A 223 -30.48 -51.75 -6.63
CA SER A 223 -29.86 -53.05 -6.31
C SER A 223 -29.16 -53.14 -4.93
N THR A 224 -29.32 -52.14 -4.06
CA THR A 224 -28.81 -52.16 -2.67
C THR A 224 -29.95 -52.40 -1.70
N LEU A 225 -29.76 -53.30 -0.73
CA LEU A 225 -30.71 -53.54 0.35
C LEU A 225 -30.66 -52.39 1.37
N VAL A 226 -31.78 -51.73 1.57
CA VAL A 226 -31.91 -50.54 2.41
C VAL A 226 -32.97 -50.72 3.48
N ALA A 227 -32.72 -50.15 4.66
CA ALA A 227 -33.69 -50.05 5.74
C ALA A 227 -34.59 -48.84 5.53
N VAL A 228 -35.91 -49.06 5.55
CA VAL A 228 -36.91 -48.02 5.32
C VAL A 228 -37.59 -47.63 6.62
N LYS A 229 -37.42 -46.38 7.03
CA LYS A 229 -38.12 -45.78 8.17
C LYS A 229 -39.24 -44.88 7.66
N LYS A 230 -40.49 -45.30 7.85
CA LYS A 230 -41.68 -44.52 7.46
C LYS A 230 -41.91 -43.39 8.47
N LEU A 231 -42.06 -42.17 7.99
CA LEU A 231 -42.40 -41.01 8.82
C LEU A 231 -43.93 -40.85 8.85
N ARG A 232 -44.50 -40.67 10.05
CA ARG A 232 -45.93 -40.38 10.23
C ARG A 232 -46.21 -38.89 10.01
N LYS A 233 -45.96 -38.40 8.80
CA LYS A 233 -46.24 -37.02 8.39
C LYS A 233 -46.97 -37.02 7.04
N THR A 234 -47.92 -36.10 6.87
CA THR A 234 -48.70 -35.94 5.62
C THR A 234 -47.97 -35.06 4.61
N HIS A 235 -47.22 -34.06 5.10
CA HIS A 235 -46.40 -33.17 4.30
C HIS A 235 -45.10 -32.85 5.05
N VAL A 236 -44.00 -32.70 4.33
CA VAL A 236 -42.71 -32.24 4.87
C VAL A 236 -42.30 -30.99 4.11
N TYR A 237 -42.14 -29.88 4.84
CA TYR A 237 -41.53 -28.67 4.29
C TYR A 237 -40.02 -28.74 4.50
N LEU A 238 -39.26 -28.63 3.41
CA LEU A 238 -37.80 -28.67 3.44
C LEU A 238 -37.29 -27.24 3.47
N ASP A 239 -36.90 -26.80 4.67
CA ASP A 239 -36.23 -25.51 4.82
C ASP A 239 -34.73 -25.63 4.50
N ARG A 240 -34.07 -24.50 4.24
CA ARG A 240 -32.62 -24.43 3.93
C ARG A 240 -31.77 -25.14 4.99
N THR A 241 -32.12 -24.96 6.26
CA THR A 241 -31.42 -25.60 7.39
C THR A 241 -31.50 -27.13 7.29
N VAL A 242 -32.68 -27.65 6.97
CA VAL A 242 -32.90 -29.11 6.80
C VAL A 242 -32.15 -29.64 5.58
N LEU A 243 -32.08 -28.89 4.48
CA LEU A 243 -31.28 -29.28 3.30
C LEU A 243 -29.77 -29.34 3.60
N LEU A 244 -29.26 -28.39 4.41
CA LEU A 244 -27.87 -28.40 4.86
C LEU A 244 -27.59 -29.61 5.75
N GLU A 245 -28.47 -29.90 6.70
CA GLU A 245 -28.36 -31.09 7.58
C GLU A 245 -28.43 -32.39 6.77
N LEU A 246 -29.35 -32.50 5.82
CA LEU A 246 -29.47 -33.68 4.95
C LEU A 246 -28.23 -33.89 4.08
N LYS A 247 -27.63 -32.79 3.59
CA LYS A 247 -26.37 -32.83 2.86
C LYS A 247 -25.22 -33.30 3.76
N GLU A 248 -25.10 -32.73 4.95
CA GLU A 248 -24.08 -33.12 5.93
C GLU A 248 -24.18 -34.60 6.29
N VAL A 249 -25.39 -35.07 6.63
CA VAL A 249 -25.63 -36.48 6.98
C VAL A 249 -25.35 -37.43 5.81
N ARG A 250 -25.54 -36.99 4.56
CA ARG A 250 -25.19 -37.77 3.37
C ARG A 250 -23.68 -37.81 3.11
N ASP A 251 -23.01 -36.67 3.26
CA ASP A 251 -21.58 -36.54 2.96
C ASP A 251 -20.73 -37.27 4.02
N ILE A 252 -21.28 -37.55 5.21
CA ILE A 252 -20.67 -38.41 6.22
C ILE A 252 -20.65 -39.86 5.75
N GLN A 253 -19.44 -40.34 5.40
CA GLN A 253 -19.17 -41.76 5.15
C GLN A 253 -18.08 -42.23 6.10
N HIS A 254 -18.42 -43.15 7.01
CA HIS A 254 -17.48 -43.71 7.96
C HIS A 254 -17.84 -45.18 8.26
N PRO A 255 -16.86 -46.10 8.42
CA PRO A 255 -17.13 -47.52 8.69
C PRO A 255 -18.02 -47.80 9.92
N ASN A 256 -17.99 -46.90 10.90
CA ASN A 256 -18.74 -47.01 12.16
C ASN A 256 -20.04 -46.19 12.19
N ILE A 257 -20.42 -45.54 11.08
CA ILE A 257 -21.66 -44.76 10.98
C ILE A 257 -22.53 -45.40 9.90
N ASN A 258 -23.81 -45.63 10.19
CA ASN A 258 -24.73 -46.16 9.19
C ASN A 258 -24.99 -45.09 8.10
N PRO A 259 -24.60 -45.32 6.83
CA PRO A 259 -24.74 -44.32 5.79
C PRO A 259 -26.21 -44.00 5.48
N PHE A 260 -26.49 -42.71 5.39
CA PHE A 260 -27.77 -42.22 4.86
C PHE A 260 -27.76 -42.26 3.33
N ILE A 261 -28.74 -42.97 2.76
CA ILE A 261 -28.82 -43.18 1.30
C ILE A 261 -29.66 -42.07 0.66
N GLY A 262 -30.75 -41.69 1.31
CA GLY A 262 -31.63 -40.62 0.84
C GLY A 262 -32.99 -40.64 1.52
N ALA A 263 -33.87 -39.75 1.09
CA ALA A 263 -35.23 -39.68 1.59
C ALA A 263 -36.24 -39.52 0.45
N CYS A 264 -37.38 -40.19 0.61
CA CYS A 264 -38.55 -39.97 -0.22
C CYS A 264 -39.47 -38.98 0.50
N VAL A 265 -39.80 -37.88 -0.16
CA VAL A 265 -40.61 -36.78 0.40
C VAL A 265 -41.91 -36.55 -0.39
N ASP A 266 -42.23 -37.46 -1.31
CA ASP A 266 -43.42 -37.36 -2.15
C ASP A 266 -44.65 -37.85 -1.36
N THR A 267 -45.65 -36.99 -1.13
CA THR A 267 -46.90 -37.37 -0.43
C THR A 267 -47.66 -38.45 -1.22
N PRO A 268 -48.16 -39.54 -0.59
CA PRO A 268 -48.20 -39.87 0.85
C PRO A 268 -46.99 -40.68 1.37
N ASN A 269 -45.99 -40.91 0.53
CA ASN A 269 -44.88 -41.83 0.76
C ASN A 269 -43.65 -41.10 1.33
N ILE A 270 -43.70 -40.73 2.61
CA ILE A 270 -42.59 -40.04 3.29
C ILE A 270 -41.70 -41.03 4.05
N TRP A 271 -40.50 -41.31 3.50
CA TRP A 271 -39.59 -42.35 4.01
C TRP A 271 -38.14 -41.87 4.11
N ILE A 272 -37.42 -42.37 5.11
CA ILE A 272 -35.97 -42.25 5.23
C ILE A 272 -35.33 -43.59 4.87
N LEU A 273 -34.32 -43.56 4.02
CA LEU A 273 -33.58 -44.73 3.55
C LEU A 273 -32.15 -44.68 4.11
N THR A 274 -31.78 -45.75 4.82
CA THR A 274 -30.43 -45.96 5.37
C THR A 274 -29.91 -47.32 4.93
N GLN A 275 -28.61 -47.54 4.96
CA GLN A 275 -28.06 -48.86 4.67
C GLN A 275 -28.61 -49.89 5.67
N TYR A 276 -28.98 -51.07 5.17
CA TYR A 276 -29.45 -52.15 6.04
C TYR A 276 -28.26 -52.80 6.75
N CYS A 277 -28.33 -52.87 8.09
CA CYS A 277 -27.38 -53.59 8.93
C CYS A 277 -28.05 -54.85 9.49
N ASN A 278 -27.48 -56.03 9.21
CA ASN A 278 -28.06 -57.32 9.62
C ASN A 278 -27.89 -57.65 11.11
N LYS A 279 -26.93 -57.02 11.80
CA LYS A 279 -26.63 -57.28 13.22
C LYS A 279 -27.59 -56.65 14.24
N GLY A 280 -28.62 -55.94 13.80
CA GLY A 280 -29.61 -55.31 14.68
C GLY A 280 -29.06 -54.10 15.46
N SER A 281 -29.89 -53.51 16.33
CA SER A 281 -29.48 -52.43 17.22
C SER A 281 -28.70 -52.99 18.41
N LEU A 282 -27.67 -52.26 18.87
CA LEU A 282 -27.04 -52.52 20.16
C LEU A 282 -28.13 -52.41 21.25
N GLN A 283 -28.45 -53.52 21.94
CA GLN A 283 -29.25 -53.44 23.16
C GLN A 283 -28.37 -52.83 24.24
N VAL A 284 -28.85 -51.75 24.85
CA VAL A 284 -28.24 -51.14 26.05
C VAL A 284 -29.06 -51.58 27.25
#